data_AF-A0A4Q9M0S8-F1
#
_entry.id   AF-A0A4Q9M0S8-F1
#
_cell.length_a   1.000
_cell.length_b   1.000
_cell.length_c   1.000
_cell.angle_alpha   90.00
_cell.angle_beta   90.00
_cell.angle_gamma   90.00
#
_symmetry.space_group_name_H-M   'P 1'
#
loop_
_entity.id
_entity.type
_entity.pdbx_description
1 polymer ?
#
loop_
_entity_poly.entity_id
_entity_poly.type
_entity_poly.pdbx_seq_one_letter_code
_entity_poly.pdbx_strand_id
1 'polypeptide(L)'
;MIIDNVIPVIKSKFPQAYKKKTIYVQQNNAKPHFSDNDADIVALGSADDRNIKFKVQLANSPNLNVLGLGFFNSIQSLQHQASLHTIDELINCVQDAFHQLEANTLDNVFTTLQACMESIMLADGGNCYKIPLLSNGKLRREGRLLEKYVCSKEAYLKAKSNFE
;
A
#
# COMPACT_ATOMS: atom_id res chain seq x y z
N MET A 1 -16.00 4.25 -12.48
CA MET A 1 -15.43 4.42 -11.11
C MET A 1 -13.95 4.81 -11.12
N ILE A 2 -13.03 4.01 -11.68
CA ILE A 2 -11.60 4.35 -11.67
C ILE A 2 -11.31 5.56 -12.56
N ILE A 3 -11.83 5.53 -13.80
CA ILE A 3 -11.72 6.61 -14.79
C ILE A 3 -12.42 7.88 -14.28
N ASP A 4 -13.68 7.76 -13.84
CA ASP A 4 -14.51 8.94 -13.55
C ASP A 4 -14.26 9.55 -12.17
N ASN A 5 -13.82 8.75 -11.19
CA ASN A 5 -13.71 9.19 -9.79
C ASN A 5 -12.26 9.16 -9.29
N VAL A 6 -11.58 8.01 -9.40
CA VAL A 6 -10.29 7.80 -8.72
C VAL A 6 -9.16 8.61 -9.36
N ILE A 7 -8.97 8.51 -10.69
CA ILE A 7 -7.89 9.23 -11.37
C ILE A 7 -8.04 10.76 -11.20
N PRO A 8 -9.23 11.37 -11.41
CA PRO A 8 -9.42 12.80 -11.16
C PRO A 8 -9.10 13.21 -9.72
N VAL A 9 -9.53 12.42 -8.72
CA VAL A 9 -9.26 12.72 -7.31
C VAL A 9 -7.76 12.60 -6.98
N ILE A 10 -7.06 11.62 -7.54
CA ILE A 10 -5.59 11.54 -7.41
C ILE A 10 -4.96 12.80 -8.00
N LYS A 11 -5.31 13.20 -9.23
CA LYS A 11 -4.75 14.42 -9.84
C LYS A 11 -4.98 15.68 -9.00
N SER A 12 -6.14 15.77 -8.35
CA SER A 12 -6.53 16.90 -7.49
C SER A 12 -5.81 16.90 -6.13
N LYS A 13 -5.73 15.74 -5.45
CA LYS A 13 -5.22 15.65 -4.07
C LYS A 13 -3.72 15.32 -3.97
N PHE A 14 -3.10 14.77 -5.01
CA PHE A 14 -1.71 14.30 -4.92
C PHE A 14 -0.74 15.50 -4.86
N PRO A 15 0.25 15.50 -3.95
CA PRO A 15 1.08 16.67 -3.70
C PRO A 15 1.78 17.20 -4.95
N GLN A 16 1.75 18.52 -5.12
CA GLN A 16 2.26 19.19 -6.31
C GLN A 16 3.78 19.03 -6.50
N ALA A 17 4.52 18.81 -5.41
CA ALA A 17 5.96 18.51 -5.44
C ALA A 17 6.31 17.21 -6.22
N TYR A 18 5.31 16.39 -6.55
CA TYR A 18 5.45 15.18 -7.36
C TYR A 18 4.88 15.34 -8.77
N LYS A 19 4.54 16.57 -9.19
CA LYS A 19 4.20 16.84 -10.59
C LYS A 19 5.39 16.43 -11.49
N LYS A 20 5.12 15.79 -12.63
CA LYS A 20 6.11 15.14 -13.53
C LYS A 20 6.81 13.89 -12.99
N LYS A 21 6.61 13.50 -11.72
CA LYS A 21 7.07 12.19 -11.23
C LYS A 21 6.06 11.11 -11.57
N THR A 22 6.55 9.89 -11.77
CA THR A 22 5.69 8.72 -11.95
C THR A 22 5.00 8.38 -10.63
N ILE A 23 3.67 8.26 -10.66
CA ILE A 23 2.84 7.80 -9.54
C ILE A 23 2.43 6.38 -9.87
N TYR A 24 2.80 5.42 -9.03
CA TYR A 24 2.36 4.04 -9.16
C TYR A 24 1.13 3.79 -8.30
N VAL A 25 0.06 3.32 -8.92
CA VAL A 25 -1.16 2.88 -8.24
C VAL A 25 -1.19 1.36 -8.32
N GLN A 26 -0.98 0.70 -7.19
CA GLN A 26 -1.02 -0.75 -7.13
C GLN A 26 -2.45 -1.26 -6.98
N GLN A 27 -2.80 -2.30 -7.72
CA GLN A 27 -4.05 -3.05 -7.60
C GLN A 27 -3.76 -4.54 -7.39
N ASN A 28 -4.69 -5.25 -6.76
CA ASN A 28 -4.57 -6.71 -6.63
C ASN A 28 -4.89 -7.39 -7.99
N ASN A 29 -4.59 -8.68 -8.12
CA ASN A 29 -4.79 -9.44 -9.36
C ASN A 29 -6.17 -10.14 -9.45
N ALA A 30 -7.17 -9.69 -8.70
CA ALA A 30 -8.52 -10.25 -8.77
C ALA A 30 -9.27 -9.75 -10.03
N LYS A 31 -10.09 -10.60 -10.65
CA LYS A 31 -11.05 -10.11 -11.65
C LYS A 31 -12.20 -9.42 -10.92
N PRO A 32 -12.73 -8.27 -11.41
CA PRO A 32 -12.63 -7.74 -12.76
C PRO A 32 -11.66 -6.54 -12.91
N HIS A 33 -10.46 -6.59 -12.32
CA HIS A 33 -9.47 -5.52 -12.54
C HIS A 33 -9.00 -5.44 -14.00
N PHE A 34 -8.68 -4.22 -14.45
CA PHE A 34 -8.24 -3.92 -15.80
C PHE A 34 -6.74 -4.15 -15.97
N SER A 35 -6.30 -4.35 -17.21
CA SER A 35 -4.89 -4.52 -17.58
C SER A 35 -4.06 -3.27 -17.27
N ASP A 36 -2.79 -3.43 -16.91
CA ASP A 36 -1.81 -2.34 -16.77
C ASP A 36 -1.77 -1.39 -17.99
N ASN A 37 -2.14 -1.90 -19.17
CA ASN A 37 -2.09 -1.20 -20.45
C ASN A 37 -3.48 -0.86 -21.01
N ASP A 38 -4.50 -0.78 -20.16
CA ASP A 38 -5.81 -0.28 -20.58
C ASP A 38 -5.68 1.14 -21.18
N ALA A 39 -6.09 1.29 -22.44
CA ALA A 39 -5.79 2.47 -23.25
C ALA A 39 -6.40 3.75 -22.65
N ASP A 40 -7.63 3.67 -22.13
CA ASP A 40 -8.33 4.82 -21.55
C ASP A 40 -7.65 5.26 -20.25
N ILE A 41 -7.20 4.29 -19.46
CA ILE A 41 -6.53 4.55 -18.17
C ILE A 41 -5.13 5.11 -18.39
N VAL A 42 -4.39 4.59 -19.38
CA VAL A 42 -3.08 5.12 -19.76
C VAL A 42 -3.21 6.56 -20.29
N ALA A 43 -4.19 6.81 -21.15
CA ALA A 43 -4.44 8.14 -21.70
C ALA A 43 -4.80 9.14 -20.58
N LEU A 44 -5.76 8.79 -19.72
CA LEU A 44 -6.19 9.68 -18.63
C LEU A 44 -5.08 9.88 -17.58
N GLY A 45 -4.34 8.82 -17.24
CA GLY A 45 -3.24 8.88 -16.26
C GLY A 45 -2.04 9.71 -16.71
N SER A 46 -1.86 9.88 -18.03
CA SER A 46 -0.77 10.64 -18.65
C SER A 46 -1.11 12.10 -18.95
N ALA A 47 -2.38 12.50 -18.82
CA ALA A 47 -2.80 13.89 -19.05
C ALA A 47 -2.38 14.82 -17.90
N ASP A 48 -2.35 16.14 -18.17
CA ASP A 48 -2.10 17.22 -17.19
C ASP A 48 -0.70 17.20 -16.53
N ASP A 49 0.33 16.79 -17.28
CA ASP A 49 1.70 16.55 -16.78
C ASP A 49 1.77 15.57 -15.60
N ARG A 50 0.76 14.71 -15.47
CA ARG A 50 0.75 13.60 -14.50
C ARG A 50 1.20 12.34 -15.24
N ASN A 51 1.86 11.44 -14.50
CA ASN A 51 2.31 10.16 -15.02
C ASN A 51 1.84 9.07 -14.06
N ILE A 52 0.53 8.82 -14.06
CA ILE A 52 -0.11 7.81 -13.21
C ILE A 52 -0.09 6.47 -13.94
N LYS A 53 0.56 5.48 -13.33
CA LYS A 53 0.68 4.12 -13.87
C LYS A 53 0.05 3.13 -12.91
N PHE A 54 -0.88 2.34 -13.41
CA PHE A 54 -1.43 1.23 -12.65
C PHE A 54 -0.50 0.02 -12.75
N LYS A 55 -0.40 -0.72 -11.65
CA LYS A 55 0.41 -1.93 -11.54
C LYS A 55 -0.38 -3.03 -10.86
N VAL A 56 -0.59 -4.12 -11.57
CA VAL A 56 -1.12 -5.36 -11.00
C VAL A 56 -0.04 -6.03 -10.15
N GLN A 57 -0.42 -6.35 -8.92
CA GLN A 57 0.39 -7.14 -8.00
C GLN A 57 0.55 -8.58 -8.50
N LEU A 58 1.70 -9.20 -8.19
CA LEU A 58 1.91 -10.62 -8.47
C LEU A 58 0.84 -11.51 -7.80
N ALA A 59 0.44 -12.59 -8.48
CA ALA A 59 -0.47 -13.58 -7.92
C ALA A 59 0.08 -14.19 -6.62
N ASN A 60 -0.83 -14.65 -5.74
CA ASN A 60 -0.51 -15.35 -4.49
C ASN A 60 0.45 -14.60 -3.54
N SER A 61 0.48 -13.27 -3.62
CA SER A 61 1.36 -12.41 -2.82
C SER A 61 0.60 -11.54 -1.80
N PRO A 62 -0.28 -12.07 -0.94
CA PRO A 62 -1.23 -11.27 -0.14
C PRO A 62 -0.53 -10.20 0.73
N ASN A 63 0.67 -10.50 1.22
CA ASN A 63 1.47 -9.59 2.05
C ASN A 63 2.06 -8.39 1.30
N LEU A 64 1.92 -8.34 -0.04
CA LEU A 64 2.38 -7.22 -0.86
C LEU A 64 1.26 -6.21 -1.19
N ASN A 65 0.07 -6.34 -0.57
CA ASN A 65 -1.01 -5.38 -0.71
C ASN A 65 -1.15 -4.55 0.57
N VAL A 66 -0.76 -3.27 0.54
CA VAL A 66 -0.83 -2.38 1.70
C VAL A 66 -2.25 -2.29 2.29
N LEU A 67 -3.28 -2.37 1.44
CA LEU A 67 -4.66 -2.27 1.87
C LEU A 67 -5.06 -3.46 2.76
N GLY A 68 -4.75 -4.68 2.31
CA GLY A 68 -5.01 -5.91 3.04
C GLY A 68 -4.03 -6.18 4.18
N LEU A 69 -2.77 -5.76 4.03
CA LEU A 69 -1.71 -6.03 5.02
C LEU A 69 -2.00 -5.35 6.35
N GLY A 70 -2.58 -4.15 6.34
CA GLY A 70 -2.83 -3.44 7.59
C GLY A 70 -3.82 -2.29 7.53
N PHE A 71 -4.05 -1.66 6.37
CA PHE A 71 -4.96 -0.50 6.30
C PHE A 71 -6.40 -0.88 6.66
N PHE A 72 -6.96 -1.89 6.00
CA PHE A 72 -8.32 -2.36 6.31
C PHE A 72 -8.43 -2.90 7.73
N ASN A 73 -7.42 -3.64 8.20
CA ASN A 73 -7.38 -4.10 9.60
C ASN A 73 -7.37 -2.93 10.59
N SER A 74 -6.70 -1.82 10.27
CA SER A 74 -6.67 -0.63 11.14
C SER A 74 -8.04 0.03 11.23
N ILE A 75 -8.72 0.20 10.09
CA ILE A 75 -10.10 0.75 10.05
C ILE A 75 -11.07 -0.18 10.76
N GLN A 76 -10.98 -1.48 10.49
CA GLN A 76 -11.86 -2.47 11.08
C GLN A 76 -11.68 -2.57 12.60
N SER A 77 -10.45 -2.43 13.11
CA SER A 77 -10.20 -2.38 14.55
C SER A 77 -10.87 -1.19 15.22
N LEU A 78 -10.99 -0.03 14.56
CA LEU A 78 -11.72 1.12 15.08
C LEU A 78 -13.23 0.88 15.01
N GLN A 79 -13.70 0.32 13.89
CA GLN A 79 -15.11 -0.02 13.71
C GLN A 79 -15.61 -1.05 14.73
N HIS A 80 -14.80 -2.04 15.12
CA HIS A 80 -15.17 -3.04 16.15
C HIS A 80 -15.38 -2.45 17.55
N GLN A 81 -14.94 -1.22 17.79
CA GLN A 81 -15.19 -0.54 19.06
C GLN A 81 -16.59 0.09 19.13
N ALA A 82 -17.28 0.20 17.98
CA ALA A 82 -18.63 0.74 17.89
C ALA A 82 -19.68 -0.36 17.92
N SER A 83 -20.80 -0.12 18.61
CA SER A 83 -22.00 -0.96 18.52
C SER A 83 -22.89 -0.41 17.42
N LEU A 84 -23.07 -1.18 16.34
CA LEU A 84 -23.75 -0.74 15.13
C LEU A 84 -24.95 -1.66 14.87
N HIS A 85 -26.08 -1.07 14.52
CA HIS A 85 -27.36 -1.74 14.30
C HIS A 85 -27.94 -1.48 12.90
N THR A 86 -27.40 -0.52 12.15
CA THR A 86 -27.85 -0.21 10.78
C THR A 86 -26.70 -0.07 9.78
N ILE A 87 -27.04 -0.12 8.48
CA ILE A 87 -26.06 0.10 7.40
C ILE A 87 -25.54 1.53 7.42
N ASP A 88 -26.40 2.51 7.69
CA ASP A 88 -26.00 3.93 7.74
C ASP A 88 -25.02 4.20 8.89
N GLU A 89 -25.26 3.59 10.05
CA GLU A 89 -24.32 3.62 11.17
C GLU A 89 -22.98 3.00 10.81
N LEU A 90 -22.98 1.89 10.07
CA LEU A 90 -21.74 1.26 9.59
C LEU A 90 -20.99 2.16 8.61
N ILE A 91 -21.67 2.79 7.65
CA ILE A 91 -21.05 3.71 6.69
C ILE A 91 -20.42 4.89 7.43
N ASN A 92 -21.15 5.51 8.35
CA ASN A 92 -20.65 6.63 9.16
C ASN A 92 -19.45 6.21 10.01
N CYS A 93 -19.53 5.04 10.66
CA CYS A 93 -18.44 4.53 11.48
C CYS A 93 -17.16 4.27 10.67
N VAL A 94 -17.27 3.71 9.45
CA VAL A 94 -16.12 3.50 8.56
C VAL A 94 -15.53 4.84 8.08
N GLN A 95 -16.37 5.83 7.78
CA GLN A 95 -15.92 7.17 7.43
C GLN A 95 -15.19 7.84 8.59
N ASP A 96 -15.73 7.76 9.80
CA ASP A 96 -15.10 8.30 11.01
C ASP A 96 -13.77 7.60 11.30
N ALA A 97 -13.73 6.28 11.22
CA ALA A 97 -12.50 5.49 11.37
C ALA A 97 -11.44 5.88 10.33
N PHE A 98 -11.83 6.17 9.08
CA PHE A 98 -10.93 6.67 8.05
C PHE A 98 -10.33 8.03 8.42
N HIS A 99 -11.14 8.96 8.93
CA HIS A 99 -10.68 10.29 9.35
C HIS A 99 -9.84 10.27 10.63
N GLN A 100 -10.12 9.33 11.55
CA GLN A 100 -9.38 9.15 12.80
C GLN A 100 -8.05 8.41 12.62
N LEU A 101 -7.86 7.72 11.49
CA LEU A 101 -6.66 6.93 11.26
C LEU A 101 -5.42 7.83 11.18
N GLU A 102 -4.50 7.65 12.13
CA GLU A 102 -3.26 8.40 12.16
C GLU A 102 -2.35 8.07 10.98
N ALA A 103 -1.69 9.10 10.42
CA ALA A 103 -0.67 8.92 9.38
C ALA A 103 0.46 7.97 9.82
N ASN A 104 0.82 7.99 11.11
CA ASN A 104 1.82 7.08 11.68
C ASN A 104 1.42 5.60 11.54
N THR A 105 0.13 5.29 11.58
CA THR A 105 -0.37 3.93 11.37
C THR A 105 -0.11 3.48 9.94
N LEU A 106 -0.39 4.36 8.96
CA LEU A 106 -0.10 4.10 7.55
C LEU A 106 1.40 3.91 7.30
N ASP A 107 2.25 4.77 7.86
CA ASP A 107 3.71 4.62 7.77
C ASP A 107 4.18 3.25 8.27
N ASN A 108 3.60 2.77 9.37
CA ASN A 108 3.93 1.48 9.93
C ASN A 108 3.56 0.35 8.96
N VAL A 109 2.41 0.42 8.29
CA VAL A 109 1.99 -0.58 7.29
C VAL A 109 2.94 -0.56 6.09
N PHE A 110 3.35 0.61 5.61
CA PHE A 110 4.33 0.72 4.52
C PHE A 110 5.70 0.17 4.90
N THR A 111 6.15 0.41 6.13
CA THR A 111 7.42 -0.14 6.62
C THR A 111 7.34 -1.67 6.74
N THR A 112 6.22 -2.20 7.23
CA THR A 112 5.98 -3.65 7.29
C THR A 112 5.93 -4.27 5.89
N LEU A 113 5.33 -3.59 4.90
CA LEU A 113 5.34 -4.01 3.50
C LEU A 113 6.78 -4.17 2.98
N GLN A 114 7.67 -3.21 3.29
CA GLN A 114 9.09 -3.28 2.91
C GLN A 114 9.82 -4.44 3.61
N ALA A 115 9.54 -4.70 4.89
CA ALA A 115 10.09 -5.85 5.60
C ALA A 115 9.57 -7.20 5.05
N CYS A 116 8.31 -7.24 4.61
CA CYS A 116 7.77 -8.39 3.87
C CYS A 116 8.52 -8.63 2.56
N MET A 117 8.87 -7.57 1.81
CA MET A 117 9.68 -7.69 0.59
C MET A 117 11.07 -8.29 0.88
N GLU A 118 11.73 -7.84 1.93
CA GLU A 118 13.00 -8.45 2.37
C GLU A 118 12.83 -9.92 2.78
N SER A 119 11.73 -10.25 3.47
CA SER A 119 11.45 -11.65 3.86
C SER A 119 11.24 -12.55 2.64
N ILE A 120 10.61 -12.05 1.57
CA ILE A 120 10.47 -12.76 0.29
C ILE A 120 11.84 -12.97 -0.37
N MET A 121 12.71 -11.96 -0.35
CA MET A 121 14.08 -12.06 -0.86
C MET A 121 14.86 -13.16 -0.13
N LEU A 122 14.74 -13.23 1.20
CA LEU A 122 15.36 -14.26 2.03
C LEU A 122 14.73 -15.65 1.85
N ALA A 123 13.47 -15.72 1.40
CA ALA A 123 12.73 -16.95 1.16
C ALA A 123 12.73 -17.38 -0.33
N ASP A 124 13.64 -16.87 -1.15
CA ASP A 124 13.78 -17.23 -2.57
C ASP A 124 12.50 -17.02 -3.39
N GLY A 125 11.77 -15.93 -3.10
CA GLY A 125 10.49 -15.63 -3.75
C GLY A 125 9.29 -16.34 -3.11
N GLY A 126 9.52 -17.21 -2.14
CA GLY A 126 8.47 -17.92 -1.41
C GLY A 126 7.64 -17.00 -0.50
N ASN A 127 6.43 -17.47 -0.16
CA ASN A 127 5.53 -16.80 0.78
C ASN A 127 5.52 -17.44 2.18
N CYS A 128 6.42 -18.41 2.42
CA CYS A 128 6.57 -19.13 3.68
C CYS A 128 7.39 -18.34 4.69
N TYR A 129 6.88 -17.18 5.12
CA TYR A 129 7.49 -16.36 6.16
C TYR A 129 6.42 -15.76 7.07
N LYS A 130 6.81 -15.41 8.29
CA LYS A 130 5.94 -14.67 9.22
C LYS A 130 6.04 -13.19 8.90
N ILE A 131 4.92 -12.47 8.95
CA ILE A 131 4.91 -11.01 8.79
C ILE A 131 5.86 -10.41 9.85
N PRO A 132 6.90 -9.66 9.44
CA PRO A 132 7.85 -9.10 10.39
C PRO A 132 7.19 -8.10 11.34
N LEU A 133 7.35 -8.31 12.65
CA LEU A 133 6.89 -7.35 13.64
C LEU A 133 7.99 -6.31 13.87
N LEU A 134 7.76 -5.12 13.34
CA LEU A 134 8.69 -4.01 13.50
C LEU A 134 8.36 -3.22 14.78
N SER A 135 9.40 -2.82 15.50
CA SER A 135 9.27 -1.97 16.71
C SER A 135 9.07 -0.50 16.35
N ASN A 136 8.31 -0.18 15.30
CA ASN A 136 8.20 1.17 14.74
C ASN A 136 7.72 2.19 15.78
N GLY A 137 6.75 1.83 16.62
CA GLY A 137 6.28 2.69 17.71
C GLY A 137 7.38 3.02 18.73
N LYS A 138 8.22 2.05 19.08
CA LYS A 138 9.39 2.27 19.96
C LYS A 138 10.44 3.14 19.27
N LEU A 139 10.80 2.80 18.04
CA LEU A 139 11.80 3.55 17.26
C LEU A 139 11.37 5.00 17.04
N ARG A 140 10.08 5.25 16.81
CA ARG A 140 9.53 6.61 16.65
C ARG A 140 9.64 7.42 17.94
N ARG A 141 9.30 6.83 19.10
CA ARG A 141 9.47 7.47 20.41
C ARG A 141 10.93 7.78 20.74
N GLU A 142 11.86 6.95 20.28
CA GLU A 142 13.30 7.16 20.46
C GLU A 142 13.93 8.10 19.41
N GLY A 143 13.16 8.59 18.42
CA GLY A 143 13.70 9.41 17.33
C GLY A 143 14.63 8.65 16.38
N ARG A 144 14.53 7.31 16.36
CA ARG A 144 15.40 6.39 15.60
C ARG A 144 14.72 5.71 14.42
N LEU A 145 13.43 6.00 14.21
CA LEU A 145 12.72 5.46 13.06
C LEU A 145 13.25 6.13 11.79
N LEU A 146 13.80 5.33 10.89
CA LEU A 146 14.25 5.81 9.59
C LEU A 146 13.05 6.16 8.70
N GLU A 147 13.21 7.17 7.84
CA GLU A 147 12.19 7.51 6.84
C GLU A 147 11.95 6.39 5.83
N LYS A 148 12.93 5.49 5.66
CA LYS A 148 12.88 4.38 4.73
C LYS A 148 13.42 3.12 5.40
N TYR A 149 12.76 2.00 5.13
CA TYR A 149 13.28 0.69 5.51
C TYR A 149 14.61 0.40 4.81
N VAL A 150 15.57 -0.12 5.56
CA VAL A 150 16.91 -0.49 5.04
C VAL A 150 16.97 -2.00 4.90
N CYS A 151 16.97 -2.48 3.66
CA CYS A 151 17.15 -3.88 3.34
C CYS A 151 18.58 -4.34 3.71
N SER A 152 18.71 -5.54 4.28
CA SER A 152 20.01 -6.10 4.62
C SER A 152 20.84 -6.42 3.37
N LYS A 153 22.17 -6.33 3.53
CA LYS A 153 23.12 -6.75 2.49
C LYS A 153 22.96 -8.22 2.15
N GLU A 154 22.64 -9.06 3.14
CA GLU A 154 22.40 -10.49 2.94
C GLU A 154 21.21 -10.75 2.02
N ALA A 155 20.05 -10.17 2.33
CA ALA A 155 18.85 -10.31 1.51
C ALA A 155 19.09 -9.82 0.08
N TYR A 156 19.76 -8.68 -0.08
CA TYR A 156 20.13 -8.15 -1.39
C TYR A 156 21.02 -9.11 -2.18
N LEU A 157 22.10 -9.61 -1.58
CA LEU A 157 23.04 -10.51 -2.25
C LEU A 157 22.37 -11.84 -2.63
N LYS A 158 21.56 -12.39 -1.73
CA LYS A 158 20.80 -13.63 -1.98
C LYS A 158 19.79 -13.47 -3.12
N ALA A 159 19.03 -12.38 -3.13
CA ALA A 159 18.11 -12.11 -4.23
C ALA A 159 18.86 -11.90 -5.56
N LYS A 160 20.03 -11.24 -5.53
CA LYS A 160 20.85 -10.99 -6.71
C LYS A 160 21.37 -12.28 -7.34
N SER A 161 21.82 -13.25 -6.54
CA SER A 161 22.34 -14.53 -7.05
C SER A 161 21.31 -15.39 -7.78
N ASN A 162 20.01 -15.13 -7.59
CA ASN A 162 18.95 -15.86 -8.30
C ASN A 162 18.77 -15.42 -9.76
N PHE A 163 19.46 -14.36 -10.19
CA PHE A 163 19.41 -13.81 -11.55
C PHE A 163 20.78 -13.84 -12.27
N GLU A 164 21.80 -14.42 -11.65
CA GLU A 164 23.15 -14.64 -12.20
C GLU A 164 23.35 -16.12 -12.53
#